data_AF-A0A4R6WT86-F1
#
_entry.id   AF-A0A4R6WT86-F1
#
_cell.length_a   1.000
_cell.length_b   1.000
_cell.length_c   1.000
_cell.angle_alpha   90.00
_cell.angle_beta   90.00
_cell.angle_gamma   90.00
#
_symmetry.space_group_name_H-M   'P 1'
#
loop_
_entity.id
_entity.type
_entity.pdbx_description
1 polymer ?
#
loop_
_entity_poly.entity_id
_entity_poly.type
_entity_poly.pdbx_seq_one_letter_code
_entity_poly.pdbx_strand_id
1 'polypeptide(L)'
;MRVLVPAFAVLALAACQPQHGRVHLAEDEKIQIAKGVWDSFEEYKRLMGRGGGAFAVTEDGLGSAYSYCPADRCLPGSMTQSAIELCEGAGVKCVIFAQGTSIKVDYDVID
;
A
#
# COMPACT_ATOMS: atom_id res chain seq x y z
N MET A 1 27.90 57.67 -4.50
CA MET A 1 26.77 57.21 -5.34
C MET A 1 26.09 56.08 -4.59
N ARG A 2 24.85 56.31 -4.13
CA ARG A 2 24.00 55.34 -3.42
C ARG A 2 23.35 54.41 -4.44
N VAL A 3 23.28 53.11 -4.19
CA VAL A 3 22.13 52.29 -4.60
C VAL A 3 21.84 51.30 -3.46
N LEU A 4 20.79 51.62 -2.69
CA LEU A 4 20.11 50.72 -1.76
C LEU A 4 19.29 49.73 -2.60
N VAL A 5 19.55 48.44 -2.45
CA VAL A 5 18.72 47.38 -3.03
C VAL A 5 17.52 47.16 -2.10
N PRO A 6 16.27 47.21 -2.60
CA PRO A 6 15.08 47.19 -1.76
C PRO A 6 14.82 45.77 -1.24
N ALA A 7 14.29 45.73 -0.01
CA ALA A 7 13.75 44.56 0.64
C ALA A 7 12.58 43.98 -0.17
N PHE A 8 12.79 42.81 -0.78
CA PHE A 8 11.70 41.99 -1.30
C PHE A 8 11.03 41.26 -0.12
N ALA A 9 9.88 41.79 0.31
CA ALA A 9 8.96 41.09 1.19
C ALA A 9 8.28 39.97 0.38
N VAL A 10 8.75 38.73 0.55
CA VAL A 10 8.11 37.55 -0.04
C VAL A 10 6.92 37.18 0.85
N LEU A 11 5.70 37.47 0.38
CA LEU A 11 4.48 36.90 0.94
C LEU A 11 4.51 35.38 0.71
N ALA A 12 4.76 34.62 1.78
CA ALA A 12 4.59 33.17 1.78
C ALA A 12 3.08 32.86 1.80
N LEU A 13 2.51 32.65 0.62
CA LEU A 13 1.21 31.98 0.48
C LEU A 13 1.38 30.56 1.03
N ALA A 14 0.67 30.26 2.12
CA ALA A 14 0.55 28.92 2.67
C ALA A 14 -0.09 28.00 1.61
N ALA A 15 0.75 27.28 0.86
CA ALA A 15 0.31 26.19 0.01
C ALA A 15 -0.07 25.00 0.89
N CYS A 16 -1.34 24.89 1.27
CA CYS A 16 -1.92 23.60 1.63
C CYS A 16 -2.02 22.78 0.35
N GLN A 17 -0.95 22.09 -0.05
CA GLN A 17 -1.04 21.06 -1.07
C GLN A 17 -1.71 19.83 -0.45
N PRO A 18 -2.86 19.37 -0.99
CA PRO A 18 -3.41 18.08 -0.62
C PRO A 18 -2.44 17.02 -1.12
N GLN A 19 -1.75 16.34 -0.20
CA GLN A 19 -0.85 15.23 -0.49
C GLN A 19 -1.67 13.99 -0.87
N HIS A 20 -2.30 14.05 -2.05
CA HIS A 20 -2.84 12.87 -2.70
C HIS A 20 -1.67 12.11 -3.35
N GLY A 21 -1.41 10.88 -2.86
CA GLY A 21 -0.78 9.86 -3.69
C GLY A 21 0.71 9.54 -3.48
N ARG A 22 1.33 9.87 -2.34
CA ARG A 22 2.54 9.16 -1.91
C ARG A 22 2.40 8.73 -0.47
N VAL A 23 2.29 7.43 -0.28
CA VAL A 23 2.58 6.78 0.99
C VAL A 23 4.00 7.18 1.37
N HIS A 24 4.17 8.05 2.36
CA HIS A 24 5.47 8.28 3.00
C HIS A 24 5.59 7.20 4.08
N LEU A 25 5.93 5.98 3.68
CA LEU A 25 6.69 5.12 4.58
C LEU A 25 8.14 5.59 4.41
N ALA A 26 8.84 5.91 5.50
CA ALA A 26 10.27 6.14 5.42
C ALA A 26 10.96 4.87 4.84
N GLU A 27 12.14 5.01 4.21
CA GLU A 27 12.84 3.87 3.57
C GLU A 27 13.17 2.72 4.55
N ASP A 28 13.05 2.96 5.86
CA ASP A 28 13.25 2.05 6.97
C ASP A 28 11.97 1.73 7.77
N GLU A 29 10.81 2.25 7.35
CA GLU A 29 9.56 2.08 8.07
C GLU A 29 8.82 0.81 7.64
N LYS A 30 8.81 -0.16 8.55
CA LYS A 30 8.05 -1.40 8.40
C LYS A 30 6.57 -1.15 8.61
N ILE A 31 5.73 -1.74 7.76
CA ILE A 31 4.29 -1.77 8.03
C ILE A 31 4.02 -2.68 9.24
N GLN A 32 3.33 -2.15 10.25
CA GLN A 32 2.85 -2.97 11.36
C GLN A 32 1.54 -3.61 10.93
N ILE A 33 1.46 -4.93 10.90
CA ILE A 33 0.24 -5.65 10.50
C ILE A 33 -0.35 -6.38 11.70
N ALA A 34 -1.65 -6.24 11.89
CA ALA A 34 -2.35 -6.97 12.93
C ALA A 34 -2.27 -8.48 12.67
N LYS A 35 -2.24 -9.28 13.74
CA LYS A 35 -2.25 -10.75 13.66
C LYS A 35 -3.36 -11.30 12.76
N GLY A 36 -4.56 -10.73 12.80
CA GLY A 36 -5.68 -11.15 11.94
C GLY A 36 -5.43 -10.92 10.44
N VAL A 37 -4.67 -9.89 10.08
CA VAL A 37 -4.22 -9.65 8.70
C VAL A 37 -3.19 -10.69 8.28
N TRP A 38 -2.26 -11.05 9.17
CA TRP A 38 -1.31 -12.12 8.92
C TRP A 38 -2.00 -13.48 8.72
N ASP A 39 -2.97 -13.82 9.55
CA ASP A 39 -3.75 -15.06 9.41
C ASP A 39 -4.51 -15.09 8.07
N SER A 40 -5.04 -13.94 7.63
CA SER A 40 -5.67 -13.79 6.32
C SER A 40 -4.69 -14.01 5.16
N PHE A 41 -3.43 -13.60 5.32
CA PHE A 41 -2.37 -13.85 4.34
C PHE A 41 -2.00 -15.35 4.26
N GLU A 42 -1.92 -16.04 5.38
CA GLU A 42 -1.72 -17.50 5.41
C GLU A 42 -2.87 -18.24 4.72
N GLU A 43 -4.12 -17.80 4.94
CA GLU A 43 -5.27 -18.36 4.23
C GLU A 43 -5.20 -18.11 2.72
N TYR A 44 -4.89 -16.88 2.29
CA TYR A 44 -4.69 -16.54 0.88
C TYR A 44 -3.67 -17.47 0.20
N LYS A 45 -2.51 -17.73 0.85
CA LYS A 45 -1.49 -18.65 0.32
C LYS A 45 -2.05 -20.07 0.15
N ARG A 46 -2.84 -20.55 1.12
CA ARG A 46 -3.49 -21.87 1.08
C ARG A 46 -4.50 -21.96 -0.08
N LEU A 47 -5.31 -20.93 -0.29
CA LEU A 47 -6.33 -20.89 -1.34
C LEU A 47 -5.72 -20.79 -2.75
N MET A 48 -4.67 -20.00 -2.91
CA MET A 48 -3.95 -19.85 -4.17
C MET A 48 -3.23 -21.15 -4.59
N GLY A 49 -2.68 -21.89 -3.63
CA GLY A 49 -1.91 -23.11 -3.90
C GLY A 49 -0.72 -22.82 -4.81
N ARG A 50 -0.67 -23.50 -5.96
CA ARG A 50 0.38 -23.30 -7.00
C ARG A 50 0.03 -22.20 -8.02
N GLY A 51 -1.10 -21.53 -7.83
CA GLY A 51 -1.56 -20.47 -8.73
C GLY A 51 -0.86 -19.15 -8.49
N GLY A 52 -1.54 -18.07 -8.85
CA GLY A 52 -1.04 -16.71 -8.70
C GLY A 52 -2.09 -15.79 -8.10
N GLY A 53 -1.64 -14.67 -7.53
CA GLY A 53 -2.52 -13.70 -6.90
C GLY A 53 -1.76 -12.49 -6.40
N ALA A 54 -2.50 -11.57 -5.81
CA ALA A 54 -1.96 -10.46 -5.05
C ALA A 54 -2.73 -10.30 -3.75
N PHE A 55 -2.00 -9.89 -2.72
CA PHE A 55 -2.51 -9.61 -1.39
C PHE A 55 -2.18 -8.16 -1.05
N ALA A 56 -3.21 -7.39 -0.72
CA ALA A 56 -3.12 -5.99 -0.36
C ALA A 56 -3.47 -5.81 1.12
N VAL A 57 -2.78 -4.87 1.76
CA VAL A 57 -2.96 -4.53 3.18
C VAL A 57 -3.21 -3.04 3.28
N THR A 58 -4.11 -2.62 4.17
CA THR A 58 -4.33 -1.20 4.45
C THR A 58 -3.09 -0.57 5.07
N GLU A 59 -2.84 0.72 4.84
CA GLU A 59 -1.64 1.38 5.39
C GLU A 59 -1.56 1.33 6.93
N ASP A 60 -2.71 1.26 7.62
CA ASP A 60 -2.78 1.09 9.06
C ASP A 60 -2.57 -0.36 9.53
N GLY A 61 -2.45 -1.31 8.59
CA GLY A 61 -2.21 -2.72 8.85
C GLY A 61 -3.34 -3.48 9.54
N LEU A 62 -4.53 -2.88 9.63
CA LEU A 62 -5.69 -3.47 10.30
C LEU A 62 -6.61 -4.25 9.35
N GLY A 63 -6.51 -3.99 8.04
CA GLY A 63 -7.34 -4.57 6.99
C GLY A 63 -6.53 -5.18 5.86
N SER A 64 -7.16 -6.08 5.13
CA SER A 64 -6.56 -6.69 3.93
C SER A 64 -7.61 -7.11 2.92
N ALA A 65 -7.20 -7.21 1.67
CA ALA A 65 -7.97 -7.87 0.63
C ALA A 65 -7.04 -8.60 -0.33
N TYR A 66 -7.57 -9.59 -1.05
CA TYR A 66 -6.77 -10.35 -1.99
C TYR A 66 -7.58 -10.76 -3.21
N SER A 67 -6.86 -10.92 -4.31
CA SER A 67 -7.37 -11.55 -5.53
C SER A 67 -6.42 -12.66 -5.92
N TYR A 68 -6.97 -13.84 -6.17
CA TYR A 68 -6.18 -15.01 -6.49
C TYR A 68 -6.85 -15.84 -7.57
N CYS A 69 -6.02 -16.67 -8.19
CA CYS A 69 -6.45 -17.71 -9.07
C CYS A 69 -5.73 -19.01 -8.72
N PRO A 70 -6.46 -20.13 -8.52
CA PRO A 70 -5.85 -21.45 -8.40
C PRO A 70 -5.28 -21.91 -9.75
N ALA A 71 -4.15 -22.63 -9.71
CA ALA A 71 -3.31 -22.97 -10.88
C ALA A 71 -4.06 -23.45 -12.14
N ASP A 72 -5.17 -24.18 -11.96
CA ASP A 72 -5.89 -24.82 -13.07
C ASP A 72 -6.87 -23.89 -13.81
N ARG A 73 -6.99 -22.60 -13.41
CA ARG A 73 -8.07 -21.71 -13.91
C ARG A 73 -7.63 -20.28 -14.26
N CYS A 74 -6.33 -20.03 -14.46
CA CYS A 74 -5.85 -18.65 -14.59
C CYS A 74 -6.01 -18.10 -16.00
N LEU A 75 -6.93 -17.15 -16.12
CA LEU A 75 -7.00 -16.23 -17.25
C LEU A 75 -5.97 -15.11 -17.06
N PRO A 76 -5.40 -14.58 -18.17
CA PRO A 76 -4.53 -13.42 -18.10
C PRO A 76 -5.31 -12.19 -17.60
N GLY A 77 -4.85 -11.59 -16.49
CA GLY A 77 -5.45 -10.41 -15.86
C GLY A 77 -4.60 -9.92 -14.69
N SER A 78 -4.73 -8.63 -14.33
CA SER A 78 -3.97 -8.04 -13.23
C SER A 78 -4.65 -8.31 -11.88
N MET A 79 -4.34 -9.44 -11.26
CA MET A 79 -4.79 -9.75 -9.88
C MET A 79 -4.36 -8.67 -8.88
N THR A 80 -3.23 -8.01 -9.14
CA THR A 80 -2.75 -6.86 -8.38
C THR A 80 -3.75 -5.70 -8.37
N GLN A 81 -4.32 -5.36 -9.52
CA GLN A 81 -5.30 -4.27 -9.62
C GLN A 81 -6.59 -4.63 -8.86
N SER A 82 -7.08 -5.86 -9.00
CA SER A 82 -8.27 -6.29 -8.27
C SER A 82 -8.04 -6.33 -6.75
N ALA A 83 -6.87 -6.79 -6.29
CA ALA A 83 -6.54 -6.83 -4.88
C ALA A 83 -6.48 -5.42 -4.26
N ILE A 84 -5.87 -4.45 -4.95
CA ILE A 84 -5.80 -3.08 -4.45
C ILE A 84 -7.17 -2.40 -4.45
N GLU A 85 -7.96 -2.55 -5.52
CA GLU A 85 -9.32 -1.97 -5.59
C GLU A 85 -10.25 -2.54 -4.52
N LEU A 86 -10.19 -3.85 -4.25
CA LEU A 86 -10.96 -4.47 -3.18
C LEU A 86 -10.54 -3.96 -1.81
N CYS A 87 -9.24 -3.75 -1.59
CA CYS A 87 -8.72 -3.25 -0.33
C CYS A 87 -9.13 -1.79 -0.09
N GLU A 88 -9.00 -0.95 -1.13
CA GLU A 88 -9.31 0.47 -1.07
C GLU A 88 -10.82 0.78 -1.09
N GLY A 89 -11.67 -0.23 -1.35
CA GLY A 89 -13.13 -0.09 -1.41
C GLY A 89 -13.76 0.45 -0.12
N ALA A 90 -13.07 0.36 1.02
CA ALA A 90 -13.48 0.93 2.31
C ALA A 90 -13.04 2.39 2.52
N GLY A 91 -12.36 3.02 1.54
CA GLY A 91 -11.86 4.39 1.62
C GLY A 91 -10.53 4.53 2.38
N VAL A 92 -9.87 3.42 2.69
CA VAL A 92 -8.53 3.39 3.29
C VAL A 92 -7.52 3.08 2.20
N LYS A 93 -6.36 3.75 2.23
CA LYS A 93 -5.29 3.46 1.27
C LYS A 93 -4.69 2.09 1.56
N CYS A 94 -4.28 1.41 0.50
CA CYS A 94 -3.65 0.10 0.61
C CYS A 94 -2.31 0.03 -0.11
N VAL A 95 -1.54 -0.97 0.26
CA VAL A 95 -0.28 -1.33 -0.39
C VAL A 95 -0.32 -2.78 -0.82
N ILE A 96 0.36 -3.11 -1.92
CA ILE A 96 0.56 -4.50 -2.32
C ILE A 96 1.60 -5.13 -1.39
N PHE A 97 1.10 -5.86 -0.39
CA PHE A 97 1.93 -6.56 0.57
C PHE A 97 2.66 -7.75 -0.07
N ALA A 98 1.97 -8.52 -0.92
CA ALA A 98 2.56 -9.67 -1.60
C ALA A 98 2.00 -9.90 -3.01
N GLN A 99 2.84 -10.45 -3.88
CA GLN A 99 2.44 -11.02 -5.17
C GLN A 99 2.80 -12.50 -5.18
N GLY A 100 1.81 -13.36 -5.34
CA GLY A 100 1.94 -14.78 -5.04
C GLY A 100 2.35 -14.97 -3.57
N THR A 101 3.41 -15.74 -3.33
CA THR A 101 4.02 -15.90 -2.00
C THR A 101 5.16 -14.91 -1.73
N SER A 102 5.49 -14.04 -2.68
CA SER A 102 6.59 -13.07 -2.55
C SER A 102 6.09 -11.79 -1.89
N ILE A 103 6.49 -11.59 -0.64
CA ILE A 103 6.27 -10.35 0.12
C ILE A 103 7.11 -9.23 -0.52
N LYS A 104 6.53 -8.03 -0.64
CA LYS A 104 7.09 -6.86 -1.35
C LYS A 104 7.41 -5.68 -0.44
N VAL A 105 6.99 -5.73 0.82
CA VAL A 105 7.17 -4.66 1.81
C VAL A 105 7.74 -5.27 3.10
N ASP A 106 8.60 -4.52 3.79
CA ASP A 106 9.06 -4.93 5.11
C ASP A 106 7.94 -4.70 6.14
N TYR A 107 7.81 -5.63 7.08
CA TYR A 107 6.70 -5.64 8.02
C TYR A 107 7.10 -6.21 9.38
N ASP A 108 6.29 -5.88 10.38
CA ASP A 108 6.26 -6.55 11.68
C ASP A 108 4.81 -6.95 12.00
N VAL A 109 4.61 -8.16 12.53
CA VAL A 109 3.29 -8.59 13.01
C VAL A 109 3.11 -8.12 14.45
N ILE A 110 2.03 -7.38 14.70
CA ILE A 110 1.66 -6.85 16.02
C ILE A 110 0.36 -7.52 16.51
N ASP A 111 0.21 -7.62 17.83
CA ASP A 111 -0.92 -8.26 18.53
C ASP A 111 -2.00 -7.25 18.90
#